data_AF-A0A493TJJ8-F1
#
_entry.id   AF-A0A493TJJ8-F1
#
_cell.length_a   1.000
_cell.length_b   1.000
_cell.length_c   1.000
_cell.angle_alpha   90.00
_cell.angle_beta   90.00
_cell.angle_gamma   90.00
#
_symmetry.space_group_name_H-M   'P 1'
#
loop_
_entity.id
_entity.type
_entity.pdbx_description
1 polymer ?
#
loop_
_entity_poly.entity_id
_entity_poly.type
_entity_poly.pdbx_seq_one_letter_code
_entity_poly.pdbx_strand_id
1 'polypeptide(L)'
;MKRRRAPPKPAPVDVDAGRPVRTGSAQFVRELRGRTFPSADEVLLKPSGAQLTVEYLEEKTFSVPILVARKEGLGMTLPPPTFSARDVEHYVGAEKEIEVMDVGRQVPLKMKLGDFVTYFCGSRRDRVLNVTGLEFSDTRLSNVVETPRIVRKLSWVENLWPGESARERPSLQKFCLLGARDSFTDFHVDRGGGLGVVP
;
A
#
# COMPACT_ATOMS: atom_id res chain seq x y z
N MET A 1 -9.59 -53.35 38.93
CA MET A 1 -10.12 -51.96 38.96
C MET A 1 -10.34 -51.47 37.53
N LYS A 2 -11.59 -51.22 37.12
CA LYS A 2 -11.92 -50.72 35.77
C LYS A 2 -11.71 -49.20 35.72
N ARG A 3 -10.81 -48.71 34.85
CA ARG A 3 -10.61 -47.27 34.61
C ARG A 3 -11.82 -46.70 33.87
N ARG A 4 -12.56 -45.78 34.49
CA ARG A 4 -13.60 -44.96 33.85
C ARG A 4 -12.93 -43.95 32.91
N ARG A 5 -13.23 -44.00 31.61
CA ARG A 5 -12.91 -42.93 30.66
C ARG A 5 -13.89 -41.77 30.89
N ALA A 6 -13.35 -40.57 31.06
CA ALA A 6 -14.14 -39.34 31.08
C ALA A 6 -14.73 -39.06 29.68
N PRO A 7 -15.92 -38.46 29.59
CA PRO A 7 -16.52 -38.12 28.31
C PRO A 7 -15.69 -37.05 27.59
N PRO A 8 -15.67 -37.05 26.24
CA PRO A 8 -14.98 -36.05 25.46
C PRO A 8 -15.58 -34.66 25.74
N LYS A 9 -14.71 -33.65 25.90
CA LYS A 9 -15.14 -32.24 25.96
C LYS A 9 -15.89 -31.91 24.67
N PRO A 10 -17.03 -31.18 24.73
CA PRO A 10 -17.70 -30.73 23.53
C PRO A 10 -16.73 -29.86 22.71
N ALA A 11 -16.77 -30.05 21.39
CA ALA A 11 -16.06 -29.18 20.46
C ALA A 11 -16.47 -27.72 20.72
N PRO A 12 -15.57 -26.74 20.53
CA PRO A 12 -15.96 -25.34 20.62
C PRO A 12 -17.10 -25.12 19.63
N VAL A 13 -18.25 -24.73 20.13
CA VAL A 13 -19.39 -24.32 19.32
C VAL A 13 -18.94 -23.06 18.59
N ASP A 14 -18.97 -23.09 17.26
CA ASP A 14 -18.62 -21.94 16.44
C ASP A 14 -19.70 -20.87 16.65
N VAL A 15 -19.44 -19.93 17.54
CA VAL A 15 -20.40 -18.91 18.02
C VAL A 15 -20.79 -17.92 16.90
N ASP A 16 -20.19 -18.06 15.72
CA ASP A 16 -20.33 -17.12 14.60
C ASP A 16 -21.05 -17.72 13.38
N ALA A 17 -21.64 -18.91 13.50
CA ALA A 17 -22.43 -19.53 12.44
C ALA A 17 -23.65 -18.66 12.08
N GLY A 18 -23.51 -17.86 11.01
CA GLY A 18 -24.58 -17.03 10.43
C GLY A 18 -24.30 -15.52 10.38
N ARG A 19 -23.18 -15.03 10.92
CA ARG A 19 -22.81 -13.60 10.77
C ARG A 19 -21.99 -13.36 9.50
N PRO A 20 -22.19 -12.23 8.81
CA PRO A 20 -21.33 -11.86 7.69
C PRO A 20 -19.86 -11.76 8.12
N VAL A 21 -18.97 -12.32 7.32
CA VAL A 21 -17.53 -12.28 7.57
C VAL A 21 -17.06 -10.82 7.50
N ARG A 22 -16.38 -10.36 8.55
CA ARG A 22 -15.86 -9.00 8.64
C ARG A 22 -14.69 -8.79 7.69
N THR A 23 -14.72 -7.72 6.89
CA THR A 23 -13.62 -7.26 6.03
C THR A 23 -12.31 -7.13 6.82
N GLY A 24 -11.21 -7.62 6.24
CA GLY A 24 -9.87 -7.58 6.84
C GLY A 24 -9.62 -8.61 7.94
N SER A 25 -10.64 -9.37 8.37
CA SER A 25 -10.43 -10.50 9.30
C SER A 25 -9.61 -11.63 8.67
N ALA A 26 -9.02 -12.50 9.50
CA ALA A 26 -8.27 -13.66 9.02
C ALA A 26 -9.15 -14.60 8.17
N GLN A 27 -10.44 -14.75 8.53
CA GLN A 27 -11.39 -15.50 7.72
C GLN A 27 -11.63 -14.84 6.37
N PHE A 28 -11.86 -13.53 6.33
CA PHE A 28 -12.02 -12.76 5.09
C PHE A 28 -10.82 -12.95 4.15
N VAL A 29 -9.59 -12.82 4.66
CA VAL A 29 -8.37 -12.96 3.83
C VAL A 29 -8.24 -14.39 3.28
N ARG A 30 -8.59 -15.42 4.06
CA ARG A 30 -8.62 -16.81 3.57
C ARG A 30 -9.64 -17.00 2.46
N GLU A 31 -10.85 -16.49 2.64
CA GLU A 31 -11.90 -16.58 1.63
C GLU A 31 -11.53 -15.80 0.36
N LEU A 32 -10.99 -14.58 0.51
CA LEU A 32 -10.53 -13.75 -0.60
C LEU A 32 -9.47 -14.46 -1.46
N ARG A 33 -8.51 -15.15 -0.82
CA ARG A 33 -7.48 -15.94 -1.51
C ARG A 33 -8.04 -17.16 -2.25
N GLY A 34 -9.18 -17.67 -1.82
CA GLY A 34 -9.85 -18.81 -2.46
C GLY A 34 -10.79 -18.40 -3.61
N ARG A 35 -11.00 -17.10 -3.84
CA ARG A 35 -11.85 -16.61 -4.92
C ARG A 35 -11.12 -16.61 -6.26
N THR A 36 -11.88 -16.86 -7.32
CA THR A 36 -11.42 -16.71 -8.70
C THR A 36 -11.93 -15.38 -9.25
N PHE A 37 -11.04 -14.63 -9.90
CA PHE A 37 -11.34 -13.38 -10.60
C PHE A 37 -10.89 -13.49 -12.06
N PRO A 38 -11.54 -12.80 -13.01
CA PRO A 38 -11.00 -12.60 -14.36
C PRO A 38 -9.59 -12.00 -14.30
N SER A 39 -8.77 -12.30 -15.30
CA SER A 39 -7.40 -11.79 -15.32
C SER A 39 -7.39 -10.30 -15.62
N ALA A 40 -6.58 -9.53 -14.90
CA ALA A 40 -6.35 -8.13 -15.23
C ALA A 40 -5.73 -7.96 -16.63
N ASP A 41 -5.09 -9.00 -17.16
CA ASP A 41 -4.52 -9.00 -18.52
C ASP A 41 -5.54 -8.68 -19.62
N GLU A 42 -6.83 -8.89 -19.36
CA GLU A 42 -7.91 -8.57 -20.28
C GLU A 42 -8.12 -7.06 -20.47
N VAL A 43 -7.65 -6.23 -19.52
CA VAL A 43 -7.86 -4.76 -19.52
C VAL A 43 -6.56 -3.95 -19.48
N LEU A 44 -5.42 -4.57 -19.13
CA LEU A 44 -4.15 -3.86 -18.95
C LEU A 44 -3.49 -3.46 -20.27
N LEU A 45 -3.03 -2.22 -20.36
CA LEU A 45 -2.00 -1.81 -21.33
C LEU A 45 -0.61 -2.15 -20.79
N LYS A 46 0.29 -2.63 -21.65
CA LYS A 46 1.63 -3.13 -21.25
C LYS A 46 2.79 -2.53 -22.05
N PRO A 47 2.96 -1.19 -22.08
CA PRO A 47 4.13 -0.58 -22.71
C PRO A 47 5.41 -0.87 -21.91
N SER A 48 6.55 -0.82 -22.58
CA SER A 48 7.84 -0.65 -21.91
C SER A 48 7.95 0.75 -21.29
N GLY A 49 8.90 0.95 -20.35
CA GLY A 49 9.09 2.26 -19.73
C GLY A 49 9.45 3.36 -20.73
N ALA A 50 10.16 3.02 -21.81
CA ALA A 50 10.50 3.98 -22.88
C ALA A 50 9.29 4.35 -23.75
N GLN A 51 8.32 3.45 -23.92
CA GLN A 51 7.10 3.69 -24.70
C GLN A 51 6.06 4.52 -23.94
N LEU A 52 6.12 4.55 -22.61
CA LEU A 52 5.17 5.30 -21.80
C LEU A 52 5.49 6.80 -21.84
N THR A 53 4.98 7.47 -22.87
CA THR A 53 5.12 8.92 -23.11
C THR A 53 3.75 9.61 -23.09
N VAL A 54 3.73 10.95 -23.24
CA VAL A 54 2.47 11.70 -23.32
C VAL A 54 1.73 11.33 -24.60
N GLU A 55 2.47 11.25 -25.71
CA GLU A 55 1.96 10.90 -27.03
C GLU A 55 1.32 9.50 -27.02
N TYR A 56 1.94 8.53 -26.34
CA TYR A 56 1.35 7.20 -26.15
C TYR A 56 -0.01 7.25 -25.44
N LEU A 57 -0.14 8.08 -24.40
CA LEU A 57 -1.39 8.22 -23.64
C LEU A 57 -2.47 8.95 -24.42
N GLU A 58 -2.09 9.93 -25.25
CA GLU A 58 -3.01 10.60 -26.17
C GLU A 58 -3.54 9.63 -27.23
N GLU A 59 -2.66 8.76 -27.78
CA GLU A 59 -3.05 7.76 -28.79
C GLU A 59 -3.88 6.60 -28.24
N LYS A 60 -3.53 6.08 -27.05
CA LYS A 60 -4.14 4.86 -26.47
C LYS A 60 -5.24 5.13 -25.46
N THR A 61 -5.44 6.40 -25.08
CA THR A 61 -6.26 6.87 -23.96
C THR A 61 -5.75 6.38 -22.60
N PHE A 62 -5.83 7.24 -21.57
CA PHE A 62 -5.46 6.89 -20.20
C PHE A 62 -6.69 6.47 -19.37
N SER A 63 -7.49 5.55 -19.90
CA SER A 63 -8.78 5.12 -19.32
C SER A 63 -8.74 3.74 -18.65
N VAL A 64 -7.65 2.99 -18.84
CA VAL A 64 -7.43 1.66 -18.26
C VAL A 64 -6.06 1.60 -17.56
N PRO A 65 -5.83 0.66 -16.63
CA PRO A 65 -4.57 0.60 -15.91
C PRO A 65 -3.42 0.16 -16.84
N ILE A 66 -2.22 0.66 -16.54
CA ILE A 66 -1.00 0.43 -17.32
C ILE A 66 -0.01 -0.36 -16.44
N LEU A 67 0.47 -1.50 -16.94
CA LEU A 67 1.50 -2.30 -16.30
C LEU A 67 2.81 -2.18 -17.07
N VAL A 68 3.82 -1.58 -16.46
CA VAL A 68 5.19 -1.56 -16.99
C VAL A 68 6.02 -2.61 -16.25
N ALA A 69 6.32 -3.72 -16.92
CA ALA A 69 6.97 -4.88 -16.29
C ALA A 69 8.40 -4.62 -15.77
N ARG A 70 9.04 -3.54 -16.23
CA ARG A 70 10.45 -3.25 -16.02
C ARG A 70 10.64 -1.74 -15.82
N LYS A 71 11.38 -1.34 -14.79
CA LYS A 71 11.56 0.07 -14.44
C LYS A 71 12.36 0.86 -15.50
N GLU A 72 13.14 0.15 -16.31
CA GLU A 72 14.00 0.74 -17.33
C GLU A 72 13.19 1.61 -18.32
N GLY A 73 13.65 2.82 -18.56
CA GLY A 73 12.98 3.80 -19.43
C GLY A 73 11.94 4.68 -18.75
N LEU A 74 11.47 4.35 -17.54
CA LEU A 74 10.49 5.18 -16.81
C LEU A 74 11.05 6.51 -16.31
N GLY A 75 12.39 6.66 -16.22
CA GLY A 75 13.02 7.81 -15.58
C GLY A 75 12.68 7.91 -14.08
N MET A 76 12.39 6.76 -13.46
CA MET A 76 12.13 6.60 -12.03
C MET A 76 13.42 6.14 -11.33
N THR A 77 13.65 6.65 -10.13
CA THR A 77 14.74 6.18 -9.25
C THR A 77 14.13 5.67 -7.96
N LEU A 78 14.52 4.47 -7.56
CA LEU A 78 14.14 3.85 -6.30
C LEU A 78 15.41 3.39 -5.56
N PRO A 79 15.35 3.28 -4.23
CA PRO A 79 16.41 2.65 -3.45
C PRO A 79 16.67 1.21 -3.92
N PRO A 80 17.84 0.61 -3.58
CA PRO A 80 18.15 -0.75 -3.99
C PRO A 80 17.16 -1.77 -3.41
N PRO A 81 17.02 -2.97 -4.00
CA PRO A 81 16.12 -4.02 -3.49
C PRO A 81 16.40 -4.49 -2.06
N THR A 82 17.56 -4.18 -1.50
CA THR A 82 17.94 -4.44 -0.11
C THR A 82 17.37 -3.41 0.87
N PHE A 83 16.76 -2.33 0.37
CA PHE A 83 16.17 -1.27 1.19
C PHE A 83 15.01 -1.82 2.02
N SER A 84 15.03 -1.51 3.31
CA SER A 84 14.19 -2.14 4.33
C SER A 84 13.36 -1.13 5.12
N ALA A 85 12.43 -1.62 5.94
CA ALA A 85 11.65 -0.77 6.85
C ALA A 85 12.54 0.02 7.83
N ARG A 86 13.72 -0.52 8.20
CA ARG A 86 14.70 0.18 9.04
C ARG A 86 15.37 1.34 8.31
N ASP A 87 15.56 1.21 6.99
CA ASP A 87 16.06 2.30 6.18
C ASP A 87 15.01 3.41 6.05
N VAL A 88 13.72 3.05 5.90
CA VAL A 88 12.61 4.02 5.96
C VAL A 88 12.66 4.81 7.26
N GLU A 89 12.74 4.12 8.41
CA GLU A 89 12.90 4.75 9.73
C GLU A 89 14.11 5.69 9.78
N HIS A 90 15.26 5.25 9.24
CA HIS A 90 16.46 6.08 9.21
C HIS A 90 16.27 7.37 8.40
N TYR A 91 15.69 7.30 7.20
CA TYR A 91 15.52 8.46 6.33
C TYR A 91 14.39 9.40 6.78
N VAL A 92 13.30 8.85 7.31
CA VAL A 92 12.08 9.59 7.69
C VAL A 92 12.15 10.10 9.14
N GLY A 93 12.76 9.32 10.04
CA GLY A 93 12.85 9.60 11.47
C GLY A 93 11.88 8.77 12.30
N ALA A 94 12.41 8.08 13.31
CA ALA A 94 11.66 7.19 14.20
C ALA A 94 10.51 7.89 14.94
N GLU A 95 10.69 9.17 15.28
CA GLU A 95 9.75 9.97 16.06
C GLU A 95 8.55 10.50 15.23
N LYS A 96 8.56 10.35 13.90
CA LYS A 96 7.44 10.80 13.05
C LYS A 96 6.18 10.02 13.44
N GLU A 97 5.12 10.74 13.81
CA GLU A 97 3.80 10.15 14.01
C GLU A 97 3.21 9.76 12.66
N ILE A 98 2.75 8.52 12.54
CA ILE A 98 2.19 7.96 11.32
C ILE A 98 0.79 7.39 11.56
N GLU A 99 -0.05 7.44 10.54
CA GLU A 99 -1.35 6.76 10.52
C GLU A 99 -1.15 5.30 10.10
N VAL A 100 -1.71 4.39 10.88
CA VAL A 100 -1.62 2.94 10.70
C VAL A 100 -3.02 2.34 10.76
N MET A 101 -3.32 1.42 9.85
CA MET A 101 -4.59 0.70 9.84
C MET A 101 -4.46 -0.62 10.60
N ASP A 102 -5.31 -0.82 11.62
CA ASP A 102 -5.57 -2.15 12.17
C ASP A 102 -6.50 -2.89 11.21
N VAL A 103 -5.92 -3.76 10.37
CA VAL A 103 -6.61 -4.39 9.23
C VAL A 103 -7.77 -5.28 9.70
N GLY A 104 -7.57 -6.05 10.77
CA GLY A 104 -8.61 -6.93 11.30
C GLY A 104 -9.82 -6.17 11.84
N ARG A 105 -9.61 -4.91 12.23
CA ARG A 105 -10.66 -4.03 12.76
C ARG A 105 -11.17 -3.01 11.75
N GLN A 106 -10.44 -2.75 10.67
CA GLN A 106 -10.68 -1.62 9.75
C GLN A 106 -10.75 -0.29 10.53
N VAL A 107 -9.84 -0.10 11.49
CA VAL A 107 -9.79 1.09 12.35
C VAL A 107 -8.41 1.76 12.22
N PRO A 108 -8.34 3.07 11.95
CA PRO A 108 -7.09 3.80 11.98
C PRO A 108 -6.60 3.99 13.41
N LEU A 109 -5.30 3.99 13.59
CA LEU A 109 -4.61 4.36 14.82
C LEU A 109 -3.35 5.14 14.48
N LYS A 110 -2.79 5.83 15.47
CA LYS A 110 -1.54 6.58 15.34
C LYS A 110 -0.45 5.91 16.18
N MET A 111 0.77 5.90 15.66
CA MET A 111 1.96 5.52 16.42
C MET A 111 3.21 6.17 15.81
N LYS A 112 4.34 6.06 16.52
CA LYS A 112 5.63 6.47 15.96
C LYS A 112 6.09 5.48 14.90
N LEU A 113 6.81 5.97 13.88
CA LEU A 113 7.39 5.12 12.84
C LEU A 113 8.32 4.05 13.43
N GLY A 114 9.11 4.39 14.45
CA GLY A 114 10.00 3.42 15.12
C GLY A 114 9.25 2.27 15.81
N ASP A 115 8.10 2.56 16.42
CA ASP A 115 7.24 1.54 17.02
C ASP A 115 6.68 0.60 15.94
N PHE A 116 6.23 1.18 14.82
CA PHE A 116 5.74 0.40 13.68
C PHE A 116 6.85 -0.48 13.09
N VAL A 117 8.06 0.04 12.89
CA VAL A 117 9.20 -0.73 12.35
C VAL A 117 9.62 -1.84 13.30
N THR A 118 9.60 -1.59 14.61
CA THR A 118 9.81 -2.63 15.63
C THR A 118 8.77 -3.74 15.52
N TYR A 119 7.48 -3.40 15.41
CA TYR A 119 6.40 -4.36 15.14
C TYR A 119 6.61 -5.11 13.81
N PHE A 120 6.97 -4.39 12.75
CA PHE A 120 7.07 -4.92 11.39
C PHE A 120 8.22 -5.91 11.26
N CYS A 121 9.37 -5.61 11.87
CA CYS A 121 10.54 -6.49 11.88
C CYS A 121 10.49 -7.59 12.96
N GLY A 122 9.49 -7.57 13.86
CA GLY A 122 9.32 -8.57 14.90
C GLY A 122 8.93 -9.95 14.38
N SER A 123 9.24 -11.00 15.16
CA SER A 123 8.99 -12.41 14.80
C SER A 123 7.54 -12.87 14.98
N ARG A 124 6.78 -12.19 15.83
CA ARG A 124 5.37 -12.50 16.12
C ARG A 124 4.53 -11.23 16.08
N ARG A 125 3.40 -11.30 15.39
CA ARG A 125 2.47 -10.18 15.22
C ARG A 125 1.10 -10.60 15.75
N ASP A 126 0.63 -9.94 16.79
CA ASP A 126 -0.69 -10.22 17.38
C ASP A 126 -1.83 -9.55 16.60
N ARG A 127 -1.49 -8.57 15.75
CA ARG A 127 -2.41 -7.83 14.86
C ARG A 127 -1.78 -7.68 13.49
N VAL A 128 -2.61 -7.48 12.46
CA VAL A 128 -2.15 -7.11 11.11
C VAL A 128 -2.27 -5.60 10.97
N LEU A 129 -1.13 -4.93 10.89
CA LEU A 129 -1.04 -3.48 10.72
C LEU A 129 -0.52 -3.13 9.33
N ASN A 130 -1.06 -2.06 8.76
CA ASN A 130 -0.73 -1.59 7.43
C ASN A 130 -0.53 -0.07 7.41
N VAL A 131 0.52 0.40 6.75
CA VAL A 131 0.80 1.81 6.50
C VAL A 131 0.63 2.07 5.01
N THR A 132 -0.33 2.90 4.64
CA THR A 132 -0.61 3.27 3.24
C THR A 132 -0.45 4.76 2.96
N GLY A 133 -0.38 5.59 4.01
CA GLY A 133 -0.39 7.05 3.90
C GLY A 133 0.88 7.75 4.37
N LEU A 134 2.02 7.06 4.49
CA LEU A 134 3.28 7.68 4.89
C LEU A 134 3.85 8.52 3.73
N GLU A 135 3.48 9.80 3.71
CA GLU A 135 4.05 10.79 2.80
C GLU A 135 5.43 11.23 3.29
N PHE A 136 6.41 11.25 2.39
CA PHE A 136 7.82 11.47 2.73
C PHE A 136 8.51 12.56 1.91
N SER A 137 7.77 13.37 1.15
CA SER A 137 8.36 14.40 0.28
C SER A 137 9.16 15.45 1.05
N ASP A 138 8.81 15.67 2.32
CA ASP A 138 9.48 16.58 3.26
C ASP A 138 10.66 15.96 4.03
N THR A 139 11.03 14.71 3.73
CA THR A 139 12.07 13.97 4.44
C THR A 139 13.31 13.72 3.59
N ARG A 140 14.39 13.22 4.21
CA ARG A 140 15.61 12.82 3.50
C ARG A 140 15.38 11.68 2.50
N LEU A 141 14.31 10.89 2.67
CA LEU A 141 13.96 9.82 1.72
C LEU A 141 13.61 10.38 0.34
N SER A 142 13.07 11.60 0.28
CA SER A 142 12.73 12.27 -0.99
C SER A 142 13.93 12.41 -1.92
N ASN A 143 15.14 12.54 -1.37
CA ASN A 143 16.39 12.74 -2.14
C ASN A 143 16.87 11.48 -2.87
N VAL A 144 16.37 10.30 -2.50
CA VAL A 144 16.78 9.01 -3.10
C VAL A 144 15.63 8.34 -3.87
N VAL A 145 14.50 9.04 -4.00
CA VAL A 145 13.33 8.58 -4.78
C VAL A 145 12.96 9.63 -5.81
N GLU A 146 12.92 9.24 -7.08
CA GLU A 146 12.44 10.07 -8.18
C GLU A 146 11.24 9.40 -8.82
N THR A 147 10.11 10.09 -8.91
CA THR A 147 8.88 9.56 -9.53
C THR A 147 9.06 9.36 -11.04
N PRO A 148 8.27 8.47 -11.68
CA PRO A 148 8.34 8.27 -13.12
C PRO A 148 8.20 9.58 -13.89
N ARG A 149 8.95 9.70 -14.99
CA ARG A 149 8.96 10.90 -15.83
C ARG A 149 7.56 11.27 -16.34
N ILE A 150 6.73 10.27 -16.65
CA ILE A 150 5.35 10.51 -17.11
C ILE A 150 4.48 11.16 -16.02
N VAL A 151 4.65 10.78 -14.75
CA VAL A 151 3.93 11.38 -13.62
C VAL A 151 4.31 12.85 -13.49
N ARG A 152 5.60 13.17 -13.57
CA ARG A 152 6.09 14.56 -13.51
C ARG A 152 5.58 15.40 -14.69
N LYS A 153 5.53 14.84 -15.90
CA LYS A 153 4.98 15.52 -17.08
C LYS A 153 3.48 15.82 -16.99
N LEU A 154 2.69 14.95 -16.34
CA LEU A 154 1.24 15.10 -16.25
C LEU A 154 0.76 15.81 -14.98
N SER A 155 1.60 15.88 -13.94
CA SER A 155 1.23 16.42 -12.64
C SER A 155 0.88 17.91 -12.72
N TRP A 156 -0.34 18.27 -12.37
CA TRP A 156 -0.75 19.67 -12.25
C TRP A 156 0.03 20.40 -11.15
N VAL A 157 0.38 19.70 -10.07
CA VAL A 157 1.17 20.29 -8.98
C VAL A 157 2.58 20.65 -9.47
N GLU A 158 3.20 19.78 -10.28
CA GLU A 158 4.53 20.05 -10.84
C GLU A 158 4.52 21.17 -11.88
N ASN A 159 3.52 21.18 -12.77
CA ASN A 159 3.54 22.05 -13.94
C ASN A 159 2.78 23.37 -13.77
N LEU A 160 1.82 23.45 -12.85
CA LEU A 160 0.88 24.57 -12.77
C LEU A 160 0.80 25.22 -11.38
N TRP A 161 1.36 24.60 -10.33
CA TRP A 161 1.30 25.21 -8.99
C TRP A 161 2.26 26.41 -8.89
N PRO A 162 1.75 27.62 -8.59
CA PRO A 162 2.58 28.82 -8.60
C PRO A 162 3.57 28.84 -7.41
N GLY A 163 4.82 29.19 -7.68
CA GLY A 163 5.87 29.26 -6.66
C GLY A 163 5.64 30.34 -5.60
N GLU A 164 4.97 31.43 -5.97
CA GLU A 164 4.60 32.54 -5.07
C GLU A 164 3.21 32.38 -4.44
N SER A 165 2.65 31.16 -4.46
CA SER A 165 1.33 30.91 -3.87
C SER A 165 1.31 31.22 -2.38
N ALA A 166 0.31 31.98 -1.93
CA ALA A 166 0.01 32.14 -0.51
C ALA A 166 -0.54 30.84 0.13
N ARG A 167 -0.90 29.84 -0.68
CA ARG A 167 -1.35 28.51 -0.22
C ARG A 167 -0.21 27.52 -0.28
N GLU A 168 -0.16 26.65 0.72
CA GLU A 168 0.79 25.55 0.80
C GLU A 168 0.69 24.63 -0.44
N ARG A 169 1.85 24.30 -1.02
CA ARG A 169 1.94 23.36 -2.14
C ARG A 169 1.50 21.97 -1.68
N PRO A 170 0.58 21.29 -2.38
CA PRO A 170 0.16 19.95 -2.00
C PRO A 170 1.33 18.96 -2.02
N SER A 171 1.65 18.37 -0.86
CA SER A 171 2.63 17.30 -0.70
C SER A 171 1.95 15.93 -0.83
N LEU A 172 1.60 15.52 -2.04
CA LEU A 172 0.89 14.26 -2.32
C LEU A 172 1.60 13.43 -3.42
N GLN A 173 2.93 13.38 -3.37
CA GLN A 173 3.70 12.89 -4.51
C GLN A 173 4.47 11.61 -4.23
N LYS A 174 4.94 11.45 -3.00
CA LYS A 174 5.82 10.35 -2.63
C LYS A 174 5.31 9.69 -1.35
N PHE A 175 4.78 8.48 -1.51
CA PHE A 175 4.24 7.67 -0.42
C PHE A 175 5.04 6.39 -0.24
N CYS A 176 5.32 6.03 1.00
CA CYS A 176 5.91 4.76 1.38
C CYS A 176 4.82 3.86 1.95
N LEU A 177 4.63 2.68 1.35
CA LEU A 177 3.66 1.70 1.80
C LEU A 177 4.40 0.58 2.55
N LEU A 178 3.98 0.29 3.77
CA LEU A 178 4.53 -0.79 4.61
C LEU A 178 3.38 -1.66 5.12
N GLY A 179 3.16 -2.81 4.48
CA GLY A 179 2.09 -3.74 4.83
C GLY A 179 2.62 -5.07 5.33
N ALA A 180 2.20 -5.50 6.53
CA ALA A 180 2.46 -6.86 6.97
C ALA A 180 1.74 -7.86 6.06
N ARG A 181 2.21 -9.11 6.01
CA ARG A 181 1.48 -10.21 5.35
C ARG A 181 0.03 -10.22 5.84
N ASP A 182 -0.90 -10.46 4.91
CA ASP A 182 -2.36 -10.45 5.12
C ASP A 182 -2.98 -9.05 5.30
N SER A 183 -2.21 -7.98 5.06
CA SER A 183 -2.79 -6.62 4.98
C SER A 183 -3.78 -6.51 3.82
N PHE A 184 -4.85 -5.76 4.04
CA PHE A 184 -5.91 -5.53 3.07
C PHE A 184 -6.45 -4.11 3.23
N THR A 185 -6.64 -3.44 2.09
CA THR A 185 -7.33 -2.16 1.99
C THR A 185 -8.58 -2.39 1.14
N ASP A 186 -9.74 -1.99 1.65
CA ASP A 186 -11.02 -2.18 0.96
C ASP A 186 -11.12 -1.34 -0.31
N PHE A 187 -12.09 -1.66 -1.16
CA PHE A 187 -12.32 -0.94 -2.42
C PHE A 187 -12.59 0.54 -2.17
N HIS A 188 -11.85 1.40 -2.86
CA HIS A 188 -11.99 2.85 -2.78
C HIS A 188 -11.56 3.50 -4.10
N VAL A 189 -11.90 4.79 -4.23
CA VAL A 189 -11.38 5.68 -5.27
C VAL A 189 -10.42 6.65 -4.60
N ASP A 190 -9.27 6.89 -5.22
CA ASP A 190 -8.29 7.84 -4.72
C ASP A 190 -8.90 9.23 -4.56
N ARG A 191 -8.48 9.94 -3.50
CA ARG A 191 -9.04 11.27 -3.17
C ARG A 191 -8.84 12.22 -4.36
N GLY A 192 -9.91 12.89 -4.76
CA GLY A 192 -9.90 13.82 -5.89
C GLY A 192 -9.78 13.14 -7.27
N GLY A 193 -9.93 11.81 -7.35
CA GLY A 193 -9.71 11.07 -8.61
C GLY A 193 -8.25 11.05 -9.04
N GLY A 194 -7.33 11.15 -8.07
CA GLY A 194 -5.89 11.13 -8.33
C GLY A 194 -5.43 9.83 -9.02
N LEU A 195 -4.32 9.92 -9.74
CA LEU A 195 -3.66 8.77 -10.35
C LEU A 195 -2.58 8.25 -9.40
N GLY A 196 -2.71 6.99 -8.98
CA GLY A 196 -1.67 6.27 -8.23
C GLY A 196 -0.68 5.55 -9.13
N VAL A 197 0.61 5.55 -8.76
CA VAL A 197 1.62 4.67 -9.33
C VAL A 197 2.26 3.86 -8.20
N VAL A 198 2.24 2.54 -8.33
CA VAL A 198 2.82 1.61 -7.37
C VAL A 198 3.94 0.82 -8.06
N PRO A 199 5.19 0.89 -7.57
CA PRO A 199 6.34 0.19 -8.16
C PRO A 199 6.41 -1.29 -7.79
#